data_AF-A0A0F2QTE3-F1
#
_entry.id   AF-A0A0F2QTE3-F1
#
_cell.length_a   1.000
_cell.length_b   1.000
_cell.length_c   1.000
_cell.angle_alpha   90.00
_cell.angle_beta   90.00
_cell.angle_gamma   90.00
#
_symmetry.space_group_name_H-M   'P 1'
#
loop_
_entity.id
_entity.type
_entity.pdbx_description
1 polymer ?
#
loop_
_entity_poly.entity_id
_entity_poly.type
_entity_poly.pdbx_seq_one_letter_code
_entity_poly.pdbx_strand_id
1 'polypeptide(L)'
;MLFCPAPVLAFQSHTGPEGLYVHQMAHLFFAFAMGLLIYWLRKRKLVVARGWRYIQYAALFFIIWNVDAFAGHWLEELSGLIEVQRIGLMRIDVSTPPGYGWIAPLYYLTKLDHLLCVPALFFLYAGLRQLLNAPEPSVGKEPA
;
A
#
# COMPACT_ATOMS: atom_id res chain seq x y z
N MET A 1 33.60 -10.19 20.72
CA MET A 1 32.35 -9.41 20.62
C MET A 1 31.41 -9.95 19.52
N LEU A 2 31.14 -11.27 19.50
CA LEU A 2 30.12 -11.90 18.63
C LEU A 2 29.06 -12.69 19.43
N PHE A 3 29.25 -12.82 20.75
CA PHE A 3 28.40 -13.63 21.64
C PHE A 3 27.68 -12.82 22.73
N CYS A 4 27.82 -11.50 22.71
CA CYS A 4 27.08 -10.56 23.54
C CYS A 4 26.81 -9.32 22.69
N PRO A 5 25.77 -9.32 21.84
CA PRO A 5 25.36 -8.11 21.16
C PRO A 5 24.96 -7.09 22.22
N ALA A 6 25.69 -5.98 22.30
CA ALA A 6 25.20 -4.82 23.04
C ALA A 6 23.92 -4.33 22.35
N PRO A 7 22.92 -3.83 23.09
CA PRO A 7 21.76 -3.20 22.48
C PRO A 7 22.24 -1.98 21.67
N VAL A 8 22.33 -2.15 20.36
CA VAL A 8 22.49 -1.05 19.43
C VAL A 8 21.10 -0.45 19.26
N LEU A 9 20.86 0.66 19.93
CA LEU A 9 19.66 1.50 19.84
C LEU A 9 19.60 2.20 18.47
N ALA A 10 19.68 1.45 17.37
CA ALA A 10 19.55 1.99 16.01
C ALA A 10 18.09 2.15 15.57
N PHE A 11 17.13 1.59 16.32
CA PHE A 11 15.71 1.79 16.09
C PHE A 11 15.16 2.72 17.16
N GLN A 12 14.91 3.97 16.80
CA GLN A 12 14.19 4.90 17.66
C GLN A 12 12.73 4.45 17.71
N SER A 13 12.34 3.69 18.73
CA SER A 13 10.92 3.46 19.02
C SER A 13 10.35 4.81 19.45
N HIS A 14 9.67 5.51 18.54
CA HIS A 14 8.87 6.65 18.94
C HIS A 14 7.80 6.13 19.89
N THR A 15 7.96 6.44 21.18
CA THR A 15 6.96 6.19 22.22
C THR A 15 5.78 7.15 22.12
N GLY A 16 5.91 8.21 21.31
CA GLY A 16 4.87 9.19 21.03
C GLY A 16 4.07 8.88 19.75
N PRO A 17 2.85 9.43 19.63
CA PRO A 17 1.94 9.20 18.49
C PRO A 17 2.44 9.82 17.17
N GLU A 18 3.54 10.57 17.20
CA GLU A 18 4.14 11.24 16.03
C GLU A 18 4.42 10.27 14.88
N GLY A 19 5.00 9.11 15.18
CA GLY A 19 5.29 8.09 14.17
C GLY A 19 4.03 7.58 13.48
N LEU A 20 2.96 7.36 14.26
CA LEU A 20 1.65 6.96 13.75
C LEU A 20 1.05 8.03 12.84
N TYR A 21 1.08 9.30 13.24
CA TYR A 21 0.57 10.39 12.40
C TYR A 21 1.33 10.50 11.08
N VAL A 22 2.67 10.46 11.11
CA VAL A 22 3.49 10.52 9.89
C VAL A 22 3.22 9.31 8.99
N HIS A 23 3.06 8.12 9.56
CA HIS A 23 2.72 6.90 8.82
C HIS A 23 1.34 7.01 8.15
N GLN A 24 0.32 7.48 8.87
CA GLN A 24 -1.02 7.74 8.28
C GLN A 24 -0.96 8.79 7.17
N MET A 25 -0.21 9.88 7.37
CA MET A 25 0.00 10.89 6.34
C MET A 25 0.72 10.34 5.11
N ALA A 26 1.64 9.38 5.29
CA ALA A 26 2.33 8.72 4.18
C ALA A 26 1.36 7.91 3.31
N HIS A 27 0.41 7.20 3.90
CA HIS A 27 -0.65 6.50 3.14
C HIS A 27 -1.49 7.45 2.29
N LEU A 28 -1.93 8.57 2.88
CA LEU A 28 -2.71 9.58 2.16
C LEU A 28 -1.92 10.22 1.03
N PHE A 29 -0.67 10.60 1.30
CA PHE A 29 0.23 11.17 0.30
C PHE A 29 0.49 10.19 -0.85
N PHE A 30 0.74 8.92 -0.54
CA PHE A 30 0.97 7.90 -1.55
C PHE A 30 -0.28 7.65 -2.41
N ALA A 31 -1.46 7.53 -1.80
CA ALA A 31 -2.73 7.40 -2.53
C ALA A 31 -2.96 8.61 -3.45
N PHE A 32 -2.69 9.83 -2.98
CA PHE A 32 -2.77 11.04 -3.79
C PHE A 32 -1.78 11.02 -4.97
N ALA A 33 -0.52 10.64 -4.73
CA ALA A 33 0.50 10.53 -5.77
C ALA A 33 0.12 9.51 -6.85
N MET A 34 -0.45 8.36 -6.47
CA MET A 34 -0.99 7.37 -7.41
C MET A 34 -2.17 7.92 -8.21
N GLY A 35 -3.05 8.72 -7.59
CA GLY A 35 -4.14 9.41 -8.27
C GLY A 35 -3.63 10.40 -9.33
N LEU A 36 -2.61 11.19 -8.99
CA LEU A 36 -1.94 12.09 -9.93
C LEU A 36 -1.27 11.32 -11.07
N LEU A 37 -0.62 10.19 -10.79
CA LEU A 37 -0.04 9.31 -11.80
C LEU A 37 -1.11 8.85 -12.80
N ILE A 38 -2.24 8.32 -12.31
CA ILE A 38 -3.36 7.89 -13.17
C ILE A 38 -3.88 9.06 -14.01
N TYR A 39 -4.07 10.23 -13.40
CA TYR A 39 -4.51 11.44 -14.09
C TYR A 39 -3.58 11.79 -15.26
N TRP A 40 -2.27 11.84 -15.02
CA TRP A 40 -1.29 12.18 -16.05
C TRP A 40 -1.15 11.11 -17.14
N LEU A 41 -1.20 9.83 -16.78
CA LEU A 41 -1.20 8.72 -17.75
C LEU A 41 -2.38 8.84 -18.73
N ARG A 42 -3.57 9.18 -18.23
CA ARG A 42 -4.77 9.39 -19.05
C ARG A 42 -4.69 10.69 -19.85
N LYS A 43 -4.31 11.80 -19.21
CA LYS A 43 -4.22 13.12 -19.87
C LYS A 43 -3.24 13.11 -21.04
N ARG A 44 -2.14 12.38 -20.93
CA ARG A 44 -1.13 12.20 -21.99
C ARG A 44 -1.43 11.03 -22.94
N LYS A 45 -2.58 10.36 -22.78
CA LYS A 45 -3.00 9.19 -23.59
C LYS A 45 -1.99 8.03 -23.59
N LEU A 46 -1.14 7.92 -22.57
CA LEU A 46 -0.12 6.87 -22.49
C LEU A 46 -0.74 5.48 -22.33
N VAL A 47 -1.91 5.40 -21.72
CA VAL A 47 -2.67 4.16 -21.45
C VAL A 47 -3.14 3.42 -22.70
N VAL A 48 -2.98 4.03 -23.89
CA VAL A 48 -3.14 3.35 -25.18
C VAL A 48 -2.15 2.20 -25.28
N ALA A 49 -0.89 2.44 -24.90
CA ALA A 49 0.12 1.38 -24.82
C ALA A 49 -0.13 0.50 -23.59
N ARG A 50 -0.07 -0.82 -23.82
CA ARG A 50 -0.46 -1.84 -22.83
C ARG A 50 0.40 -1.78 -21.55
N GLY A 51 1.69 -1.43 -21.66
CA GLY A 51 2.59 -1.29 -20.50
C GLY A 51 2.12 -0.20 -19.54
N TRP A 52 1.84 0.99 -20.06
CA TRP A 52 1.29 2.11 -19.27
C TRP A 52 -0.10 1.83 -18.71
N ARG A 53 -0.92 1.02 -19.40
CA ARG A 53 -2.21 0.57 -18.88
C ARG A 53 -2.07 -0.31 -17.65
N TYR A 54 -1.08 -1.20 -17.63
CA TYR A 54 -0.77 -1.98 -16.44
C TYR A 54 -0.24 -1.12 -15.30
N ILE A 55 0.59 -0.11 -15.58
CA ILE A 55 0.99 0.88 -14.55
C ILE A 55 -0.25 1.60 -13.97
N GLN A 56 -1.25 1.93 -14.79
CA GLN A 56 -2.50 2.52 -14.31
C GLN A 56 -3.26 1.56 -13.38
N TYR A 57 -3.35 0.26 -13.71
CA TYR A 57 -4.01 -0.72 -12.86
C TYR A 57 -3.25 -0.94 -11.55
N ALA A 58 -1.91 -1.01 -11.60
CA ALA A 58 -1.09 -1.07 -10.40
C ALA A 58 -1.37 0.12 -9.47
N ALA A 59 -1.36 1.35 -10.01
CA ALA A 59 -1.66 2.56 -9.26
C ALA A 59 -3.07 2.52 -8.63
N LEU A 60 -4.07 2.00 -9.35
CA LEU A 60 -5.43 1.86 -8.81
C LEU A 60 -5.48 0.88 -7.62
N PHE A 61 -4.90 -0.32 -7.76
CA PHE A 61 -4.85 -1.28 -6.66
C PHE A 61 -4.06 -0.74 -5.47
N PHE A 62 -2.96 -0.02 -5.72
CA PHE A 62 -2.19 0.64 -4.68
C PHE A 62 -2.99 1.70 -3.92
N ILE A 63 -3.87 2.47 -4.58
CA ILE A 63 -4.78 3.40 -3.91
C ILE A 63 -5.73 2.64 -2.99
N ILE A 64 -6.39 1.60 -3.53
CA ILE A 64 -7.37 0.82 -2.76
C ILE A 64 -6.69 0.16 -1.55
N TRP A 65 -5.51 -0.43 -1.75
CA TRP A 65 -4.71 -1.00 -0.67
C TRP A 65 -4.29 0.03 0.37
N ASN A 66 -3.90 1.25 -0.02
CA ASN A 66 -3.53 2.29 0.95
C ASN A 66 -4.73 2.79 1.78
N VAL A 67 -5.92 2.88 1.17
CA VAL A 67 -7.14 3.22 1.90
C VAL A 67 -7.50 2.12 2.90
N ASP A 68 -7.35 0.86 2.50
CA ASP A 68 -7.57 -0.30 3.37
C ASP A 68 -6.58 -0.34 4.55
N ALA A 69 -5.29 -0.16 4.28
CA ALA A 69 -4.24 -0.08 5.30
C ALA A 69 -4.45 1.10 6.26
N PHE A 70 -4.77 2.29 5.73
CA PHE A 70 -5.12 3.47 6.53
C PHE A 70 -6.30 3.15 7.46
N ALA A 71 -7.36 2.54 6.93
CA ALA A 71 -8.53 2.17 7.72
C ALA A 71 -8.19 1.15 8.82
N GLY A 72 -7.38 0.14 8.51
CA GLY A 72 -6.91 -0.86 9.48
C GLY A 72 -6.13 -0.24 10.64
N HIS A 73 -5.18 0.65 10.34
CA HIS A 73 -4.43 1.36 11.37
C HIS A 73 -5.29 2.34 12.17
N TRP A 74 -6.20 3.07 11.52
CA TRP A 74 -7.12 3.96 12.23
C TRP A 74 -8.02 3.17 13.18
N LEU A 75 -8.53 2.02 12.74
CA LEU A 75 -9.34 1.11 13.54
C LEU A 75 -8.59 0.59 14.77
N GLU A 76 -7.35 0.14 14.61
CA GLU A 76 -6.56 -0.45 15.69
C GLU A 76 -5.96 0.59 16.66
N GLU A 77 -5.54 1.75 16.17
CA GLU A 77 -4.67 2.65 16.94
C GLU A 77 -5.35 3.98 17.33
N LEU A 78 -6.41 4.40 16.63
CA LEU A 78 -7.04 5.72 16.85
C LEU A 78 -8.53 5.67 17.16
N SER A 79 -9.25 4.62 16.72
CA SER A 79 -10.71 4.62 16.76
C SER A 79 -11.27 4.39 18.17
N GLY A 80 -10.56 3.62 19.01
CA GLY A 80 -11.08 3.12 20.28
C GLY A 80 -12.28 2.17 20.13
N LEU A 81 -12.61 1.73 18.91
CA LEU A 81 -13.77 0.88 18.59
C LEU A 81 -13.40 -0.62 18.54
N ILE A 82 -12.11 -0.94 18.58
CA ILE A 82 -11.59 -2.29 18.61
C ILE A 82 -10.56 -2.38 19.72
N GLU A 83 -10.64 -3.46 20.49
CA GLU A 83 -9.61 -3.84 21.42
C GLU A 83 -9.00 -5.16 20.94
N VAL A 84 -7.69 -5.12 20.66
CA VAL A 84 -6.93 -6.29 20.19
C VAL A 84 -6.06 -6.78 21.33
N GLN A 85 -6.38 -7.95 21.88
CA GLN A 85 -5.59 -8.56 22.95
C GLN A 85 -4.92 -9.85 22.48
N ARG A 86 -3.60 -9.95 22.67
CA ARG A 86 -2.86 -11.19 22.41
C ARG A 86 -3.03 -12.16 23.57
N ILE A 87 -3.98 -13.08 23.45
CA ILE A 87 -4.31 -14.10 24.45
C ILE A 87 -3.51 -15.41 24.31
N GLY A 88 -2.50 -15.45 23.43
CA GLY A 88 -1.59 -16.58 23.26
C GLY A 88 -0.58 -16.37 22.11
N LEU A 89 0.31 -17.36 21.92
CA LEU A 89 1.34 -17.30 20.87
C LEU A 89 0.75 -17.14 19.45
N MET A 90 -0.35 -17.85 19.17
CA MET A 90 -1.06 -17.85 17.88
C MET A 90 -2.53 -17.45 18.01
N ARG A 91 -2.90 -16.76 19.10
CA ARG A 91 -4.29 -16.41 19.39
C ARG A 91 -4.41 -14.95 19.76
N ILE A 92 -5.23 -14.25 19.00
CA ILE A 92 -5.56 -12.85 19.19
C ILE A 92 -7.07 -12.80 19.39
N ASP A 93 -7.49 -12.10 20.43
CA ASP A 93 -8.88 -11.77 20.67
C ASP A 93 -9.16 -10.38 20.12
N VAL A 94 -10.30 -10.24 19.43
CA VAL A 94 -10.76 -8.98 18.85
C VAL A 94 -12.14 -8.72 19.42
N SER A 95 -12.24 -7.78 20.35
CA SER A 95 -13.50 -7.39 20.95
C SER A 95 -13.96 -6.03 20.42
N THR A 96 -15.27 -5.84 20.33
CA THR A 96 -15.89 -4.59 19.89
C THR A 96 -16.98 -4.19 20.89
N PRO A 97 -17.24 -2.88 21.07
CA PRO A 97 -18.32 -2.43 21.94
C PRO A 97 -19.70 -2.95 21.48
N PRO A 98 -20.68 -3.09 22.41
CA PRO A 98 -22.03 -3.52 22.07
C PRO A 98 -22.64 -2.66 20.95
N GLY A 99 -23.22 -3.31 19.93
CA GLY A 99 -23.81 -2.63 18.76
C GLY A 99 -22.84 -2.40 17.59
N TYR A 100 -21.54 -2.65 17.76
CA TYR A 100 -20.52 -2.45 16.71
C TYR A 100 -19.93 -3.78 16.19
N GLY A 101 -20.63 -4.89 16.33
CA GLY A 101 -20.15 -6.21 15.91
C GLY A 101 -19.80 -6.32 14.41
N TRP A 102 -20.31 -5.42 13.57
CA TRP A 102 -19.95 -5.34 12.15
C TRP A 102 -18.54 -4.76 11.90
N ILE A 103 -17.94 -4.09 12.87
CA ILE A 103 -16.58 -3.55 12.79
C ILE A 103 -15.54 -4.68 12.83
N ALA A 104 -15.79 -5.76 13.59
CA ALA A 104 -14.88 -6.89 13.66
C ALA A 104 -14.59 -7.53 12.28
N PRO A 105 -15.60 -7.92 11.47
CA PRO A 105 -15.32 -8.46 10.13
C PRO A 105 -14.69 -7.42 9.18
N LEU A 106 -15.02 -6.13 9.32
CA LEU A 106 -14.35 -5.07 8.56
C LEU A 106 -12.86 -4.99 8.93
N TYR A 107 -12.52 -5.04 10.21
CA TYR A 107 -11.14 -5.10 10.68
C TYR A 107 -10.40 -6.32 10.13
N TYR A 108 -11.02 -7.50 10.13
CA TYR A 108 -10.41 -8.68 9.51
C TYR A 108 -10.15 -8.49 8.02
N LEU A 109 -11.05 -7.83 7.28
CA LEU A 109 -10.85 -7.52 5.88
C LEU A 109 -9.60 -6.65 5.66
N THR A 110 -9.38 -5.64 6.51
CA THR A 110 -8.18 -4.77 6.44
C THR A 110 -6.87 -5.49 6.71
N LYS A 111 -6.90 -6.71 7.27
CA LYS A 111 -5.71 -7.56 7.47
C LYS A 111 -5.43 -8.49 6.29
N LEU A 112 -6.31 -8.51 5.28
CA LEU A 112 -6.12 -9.30 4.06
C LEU A 112 -5.37 -8.50 2.98
N ASP A 113 -4.30 -7.80 3.36
CA ASP A 113 -3.49 -6.93 2.51
C ASP A 113 -3.09 -7.54 1.15
N HIS A 114 -2.82 -8.84 1.16
CA HIS A 114 -2.39 -9.59 -0.01
C HIS A 114 -3.40 -9.59 -1.15
N LEU A 115 -4.71 -9.44 -0.86
CA LEU A 115 -5.76 -9.40 -1.87
C LEU A 115 -5.64 -8.17 -2.78
N LEU A 116 -5.01 -7.09 -2.31
CA LEU A 116 -4.86 -5.85 -3.05
C LEU A 116 -3.40 -5.57 -3.43
N CYS A 117 -2.46 -5.81 -2.51
CA CYS A 117 -1.05 -5.53 -2.72
C CYS A 117 -0.42 -6.48 -3.76
N VAL A 118 -0.77 -7.78 -3.75
CA VAL A 118 -0.19 -8.75 -4.70
C VAL A 118 -0.64 -8.45 -6.15
N PRO A 119 -1.93 -8.20 -6.44
CA PRO A 119 -2.33 -7.74 -7.77
C PRO A 119 -1.66 -6.42 -8.18
N ALA A 120 -1.49 -5.47 -7.26
CA ALA A 120 -0.79 -4.21 -7.55
C ALA A 120 0.64 -4.46 -8.04
N LEU A 121 1.40 -5.27 -7.31
CA LEU A 121 2.78 -5.65 -7.67
C LEU A 121 2.83 -6.44 -8.98
N PHE A 122 1.89 -7.34 -9.21
CA PHE A 122 1.79 -8.08 -10.47
C PHE A 122 1.60 -7.13 -11.66
N PHE A 123 0.65 -6.19 -11.58
CA PHE A 123 0.43 -5.21 -12.65
C PHE A 123 1.63 -4.27 -12.82
N LEU A 124 2.28 -3.86 -11.72
CA LEU A 124 3.48 -3.03 -11.79
C LEU A 124 4.59 -3.74 -12.55
N TYR A 125 4.89 -4.99 -12.17
CA TYR A 125 5.88 -5.82 -12.84
C TYR A 125 5.55 -6.04 -14.32
N ALA A 126 4.32 -6.44 -14.64
CA ALA A 126 3.88 -6.65 -16.01
C ALA A 126 3.99 -5.37 -16.86
N GLY A 127 3.62 -4.22 -16.28
CA GLY A 127 3.75 -2.91 -16.91
C GLY A 127 5.18 -2.53 -17.21
N LEU A 128 6.07 -2.61 -16.21
CA LEU A 128 7.50 -2.32 -16.36
C LEU A 128 8.16 -3.24 -17.38
N ARG A 129 7.92 -4.55 -17.29
CA ARG A 129 8.44 -5.54 -18.24
C ARG A 129 8.02 -5.23 -19.68
N GLN A 130 6.79 -4.77 -19.87
CA GLN A 130 6.32 -4.44 -21.22
C GLN A 130 6.90 -3.13 -21.75
N LEU A 131 7.13 -2.14 -20.88
CA LEU A 131 7.79 -0.89 -21.25
C LEU A 131 9.27 -1.12 -21.61
N LEU A 132 9.97 -2.01 -20.89
CA LEU A 132 11.36 -2.37 -21.18
C LEU A 132 11.52 -3.12 -22.51
N ASN A 133 10.53 -3.92 -22.90
CA ASN A 133 10.54 -4.67 -24.15
C ASN A 133 9.93 -3.89 -25.33
N ALA A 134 9.52 -2.64 -25.13
CA ALA A 134 8.98 -1.83 -26.22
C ALA A 134 10.13 -1.43 -27.16
N PRO A 135 10.05 -1.71 -28.47
CA PRO A 135 11.07 -1.27 -29.41
C PRO A 135 11.16 0.26 -29.40
N GLU A 136 12.39 0.79 -29.43
CA GLU A 136 12.61 2.22 -29.61
C GLU A 136 11.90 2.69 -30.88
N PRO A 137 11.28 3.89 -30.87
CA PRO A 137 10.76 4.46 -32.11
C PRO A 137 11.91 4.57 -33.10
N SER A 138 11.79 3.88 -34.23
CA SER A 138 12.74 4.00 -35.33
C SER A 138 12.84 5.47 -35.71
N VAL A 139 13.92 6.13 -35.31
CA VAL A 139 14.28 7.45 -35.81
C VAL A 139 14.36 7.30 -37.33
N GLY A 140 13.44 7.94 -38.04
CA GLY A 140 13.32 7.81 -39.48
C GLY A 140 14.66 8.10 -40.13
N LYS A 141 15.21 7.12 -40.86
CA LYS A 141 16.21 7.41 -41.86
C LYS A 141 15.50 8.19 -42.97
N GLU A 142 15.75 9.49 -43.07
CA GLU A 142 15.40 10.26 -44.25
C GLU A 142 16.06 9.61 -45.47
N PRO A 143 15.31 9.36 -46.57
CA PRO A 143 15.92 8.94 -47.82
C PRO A 143 16.75 10.10 -48.38
N ALA A 144 18.02 9.80 -48.67
CA ALA A 144 18.97 10.69 -49.35
C ALA A 144 18.58 10.95 -50.82
#